data_AF-A0A8X6L776-F1
#
_entry.id   AF-A0A8X6L776-F1
#
_cell.length_a   1.000
_cell.length_b   1.000
_cell.length_c   1.000
_cell.angle_alpha   90.00
_cell.angle_beta   90.00
_cell.angle_gamma   90.00
#
_symmetry.space_group_name_H-M   'P 1'
#
loop_
_entity.id
_entity.type
_entity.pdbx_description
1 polymer ?
#
loop_
_entity_poly.entity_id
_entity_poly.type
_entity_poly.pdbx_seq_one_letter_code
_entity_poly.pdbx_strand_id
1 'polypeptide(L)'
;LEKIYSEKIKRDTLRTELAVEEKDAQERAKEHETESKRIKVRDDLQKLYDMQLYVKKQKQELQRKEEELYRQNLMTKLYEEDKLELMSKQKQHQKKLEHMRIAQAMIEESRRKKAAEKAREMADKKYQEELESERIKMVKQEKMRFLKNHANELLGYLPKGIFESDQAIEELGDNFKKFYFHKGCNK
;
A
#
# COMPACT_ATOMS: atom_id res chain seq x y z
N LEU A 1 -32.77 -16.97 -128.50
CA LEU A 1 -33.43 -17.48 -127.27
C LEU A 1 -32.40 -17.94 -126.23
N GLU A 2 -31.40 -18.73 -126.63
CA GLU A 2 -30.31 -19.21 -125.74
C GLU A 2 -29.50 -18.09 -125.07
N LYS A 3 -29.13 -17.02 -125.80
CA LYS A 3 -28.40 -15.87 -125.21
C LYS A 3 -29.19 -15.20 -124.08
N ILE A 4 -30.47 -14.94 -124.29
CA ILE A 4 -31.37 -14.33 -123.28
C ILE A 4 -31.52 -15.24 -122.06
N TYR A 5 -31.58 -16.55 -122.27
CA TYR A 5 -31.65 -17.52 -121.17
C TYR A 5 -30.33 -17.57 -120.38
N SER A 6 -29.18 -17.52 -121.07
CA SER A 6 -27.86 -17.47 -120.43
C SER A 6 -27.65 -16.19 -119.61
N GLU A 7 -28.14 -15.05 -120.09
CA GLU A 7 -28.07 -13.77 -119.37
C GLU A 7 -28.96 -13.76 -118.13
N LYS A 8 -30.14 -14.40 -118.20
CA LYS A 8 -31.01 -14.57 -117.02
C LYS A 8 -30.34 -15.44 -115.96
N ILE A 9 -29.76 -16.58 -116.34
CA ILE A 9 -29.01 -17.44 -115.40
C ILE A 9 -27.84 -16.69 -114.77
N LYS A 10 -27.08 -15.92 -115.56
CA LYS A 10 -25.99 -15.06 -115.05
C LYS A 10 -26.49 -13.99 -114.07
N ARG A 11 -27.65 -13.37 -114.35
CA ARG A 11 -28.23 -12.38 -113.44
C ARG A 11 -28.70 -13.01 -112.13
N ASP A 12 -29.30 -14.20 -112.21
CA ASP A 12 -29.83 -14.89 -111.04
C ASP A 12 -28.69 -15.46 -110.17
N THR A 13 -27.60 -15.97 -110.79
CA THR A 13 -26.37 -16.36 -110.08
C THR A 13 -25.71 -15.17 -109.36
N LEU A 14 -25.55 -14.03 -110.04
CA LEU A 14 -25.03 -12.81 -109.41
C LEU A 14 -25.90 -12.31 -108.24
N ARG A 15 -27.22 -12.45 -108.33
CA ARG A 15 -28.14 -12.11 -107.23
C ARG A 15 -27.99 -13.05 -106.04
N THR A 16 -27.84 -14.35 -106.30
CA THR A 16 -27.60 -15.33 -105.23
C THR A 16 -26.25 -15.12 -104.56
N GLU A 17 -25.20 -14.84 -105.35
CA GLU A 17 -23.85 -14.55 -104.83
C GLU A 17 -23.85 -13.28 -103.97
N LEU A 18 -24.50 -12.21 -104.44
CA LEU A 18 -24.63 -10.97 -103.67
C LEU A 18 -25.38 -11.20 -102.35
N ALA A 19 -26.49 -11.95 -102.39
CA ALA A 19 -27.27 -12.24 -101.19
C ALA A 19 -26.53 -13.13 -100.17
N VAL A 20 -25.64 -14.00 -100.64
CA VAL A 20 -24.75 -14.79 -99.78
C VAL A 20 -23.68 -13.88 -99.16
N GLU A 21 -23.00 -13.06 -99.95
CA GLU A 21 -21.96 -12.14 -99.44
C GLU A 21 -22.54 -11.12 -98.46
N GLU A 22 -23.74 -10.60 -98.70
CA GLU A 22 -24.44 -9.69 -97.76
C GLU A 22 -24.76 -10.38 -96.43
N LYS A 23 -25.15 -11.66 -96.46
CA LYS A 23 -25.38 -12.45 -95.24
C LYS A 23 -24.07 -12.73 -94.51
N ASP A 24 -23.03 -13.14 -95.23
CA ASP A 24 -21.71 -13.40 -94.65
C ASP A 24 -21.07 -12.13 -94.05
N ALA A 25 -21.28 -10.97 -94.68
CA ALA A 25 -20.88 -9.68 -94.13
C ALA A 25 -21.66 -9.32 -92.85
N GLN A 26 -22.97 -9.58 -92.82
CA GLN A 26 -23.79 -9.39 -91.61
C GLN A 26 -23.39 -10.33 -90.47
N GLU A 27 -23.05 -11.58 -90.78
CA GLU A 27 -22.57 -12.55 -89.79
C GLU A 27 -21.22 -12.14 -89.22
N ARG A 28 -20.25 -11.78 -90.07
CA ARG A 28 -18.95 -11.22 -89.61
C ARG A 28 -19.12 -9.99 -88.72
N ALA A 29 -20.03 -9.08 -89.08
CA ALA A 29 -20.30 -7.89 -88.27
C ALA A 29 -20.88 -8.23 -86.89
N LYS A 30 -21.80 -9.20 -86.82
CA LYS A 30 -22.36 -9.69 -85.54
C LYS A 30 -21.29 -10.37 -84.69
N GLU A 31 -20.44 -11.20 -85.29
CA GLU A 31 -19.33 -11.86 -84.60
C GLU A 31 -18.39 -10.82 -83.96
N HIS A 32 -17.93 -9.84 -84.75
CA HIS A 32 -17.10 -8.74 -84.26
C HIS A 32 -17.77 -7.93 -83.14
N GLU A 33 -19.08 -7.70 -83.22
CA GLU A 33 -19.81 -7.01 -82.16
C GLU A 33 -19.87 -7.84 -80.87
N THR A 34 -20.11 -9.15 -80.98
CA THR A 34 -20.12 -10.05 -79.80
C THR A 34 -18.74 -10.15 -79.15
N GLU A 35 -17.67 -10.24 -79.95
CA GLU A 35 -16.30 -10.25 -79.45
C GLU A 35 -15.95 -8.93 -78.76
N SER A 36 -16.29 -7.80 -79.38
CA SER A 36 -16.08 -6.47 -78.80
C SER A 36 -16.80 -6.32 -77.46
N LYS A 37 -18.04 -6.82 -77.34
CA LYS A 37 -18.79 -6.83 -76.08
C LYS A 37 -18.11 -7.71 -75.02
N ARG A 38 -17.62 -8.90 -75.39
CA ARG A 38 -16.89 -9.80 -74.47
C ARG A 38 -15.61 -9.16 -73.96
N ILE A 39 -14.85 -8.51 -74.83
CA ILE A 39 -13.61 -7.80 -74.46
C ILE A 39 -13.94 -6.67 -73.49
N LYS A 40 -14.95 -5.84 -73.77
CA LYS A 40 -15.39 -4.76 -72.86
C LYS A 40 -15.77 -5.29 -71.48
N VAL A 41 -16.59 -6.34 -71.42
CA VAL A 41 -16.98 -6.96 -70.14
C VAL A 41 -15.76 -7.46 -69.37
N ARG A 42 -14.82 -8.12 -70.05
CA ARG A 42 -13.58 -8.59 -69.43
C ARG A 42 -12.74 -7.43 -68.86
N ASP A 43 -12.56 -6.37 -69.64
CA ASP A 43 -11.76 -5.21 -69.24
C ASP A 43 -12.42 -4.45 -68.07
N ASP A 44 -13.75 -4.35 -68.06
CA ASP A 44 -14.50 -3.75 -66.96
C ASP A 44 -14.38 -4.58 -65.68
N LEU A 45 -14.46 -5.92 -65.78
CA LEU A 45 -14.23 -6.81 -64.64
C LEU A 45 -12.82 -6.69 -64.08
N GLN A 46 -11.81 -6.56 -64.94
CA GLN A 46 -10.42 -6.36 -64.52
C GLN A 46 -10.25 -5.04 -63.76
N LYS A 47 -10.82 -3.93 -64.29
CA LYS A 47 -10.78 -2.63 -63.60
C LYS A 47 -11.48 -2.68 -62.25
N LEU A 48 -12.64 -3.33 -62.15
CA LEU A 48 -13.36 -3.49 -60.89
C LEU A 48 -12.56 -4.27 -59.86
N TYR A 49 -11.88 -5.34 -60.30
CA TYR A 49 -11.00 -6.12 -59.45
C TYR A 49 -9.83 -5.29 -58.92
N ASP A 50 -9.15 -4.53 -59.79
CA ASP A 50 -8.04 -3.66 -59.40
C ASP A 50 -8.49 -2.57 -58.42
N MET A 51 -9.66 -1.97 -58.65
CA MET A 51 -10.28 -1.01 -57.72
C MET A 51 -10.58 -1.65 -56.36
N GLN A 52 -11.14 -2.87 -56.35
CA GLN A 52 -11.43 -3.58 -55.11
C GLN A 52 -10.15 -3.88 -54.31
N LEU A 53 -9.09 -4.31 -54.99
CA LEU A 53 -7.79 -4.54 -54.36
C LEU A 53 -7.21 -3.25 -53.79
N TYR A 54 -7.30 -2.14 -54.53
CA TYR A 54 -6.84 -0.84 -54.07
C TYR A 54 -7.58 -0.40 -52.80
N VAL A 55 -8.92 -0.47 -52.81
CA VAL A 55 -9.75 -0.11 -51.64
C VAL A 55 -9.43 -1.01 -50.44
N LYS A 56 -9.27 -2.32 -50.66
CA LYS A 56 -8.90 -3.27 -49.60
C LYS A 56 -7.55 -2.91 -48.99
N LYS A 57 -6.56 -2.57 -49.81
CA LYS A 57 -5.23 -2.15 -49.36
C LYS A 57 -5.29 -0.86 -48.56
N GLN A 58 -6.03 0.15 -49.03
CA GLN A 58 -6.21 1.41 -48.29
C GLN A 58 -6.87 1.18 -46.94
N LYS A 59 -7.91 0.34 -46.89
CA LYS A 59 -8.58 -0.01 -45.63
C LYS A 59 -7.62 -0.69 -44.65
N GLN A 60 -6.80 -1.63 -45.13
CA GLN A 60 -5.82 -2.32 -44.30
C GLN A 60 -4.75 -1.35 -43.76
N GLU A 61 -4.27 -0.43 -44.58
CA GLU A 61 -3.31 0.60 -44.18
C GLU A 61 -3.90 1.55 -43.12
N LEU A 62 -5.17 1.95 -43.27
CA LEU A 62 -5.87 2.76 -42.28
C LEU A 62 -6.03 2.00 -40.95
N GLN A 63 -6.48 0.75 -41.00
CA GLN A 63 -6.61 -0.10 -39.82
C GLN A 63 -5.29 -0.27 -39.09
N ARG A 64 -4.19 -0.51 -39.82
CA ARG A 64 -2.85 -0.62 -39.22
C ARG A 64 -2.46 0.66 -38.49
N LYS A 65 -2.70 1.84 -39.08
CA LYS A 65 -2.39 3.13 -38.44
C LYS A 65 -3.24 3.38 -37.20
N GLU A 66 -4.52 3.02 -37.24
CA GLU A 66 -5.42 3.10 -36.09
C GLU A 66 -4.97 2.17 -34.96
N GLU A 67 -4.59 0.93 -35.27
CA GLU A 67 -4.05 -0.03 -34.32
C GLU A 67 -2.72 0.43 -33.71
N GLU A 68 -1.82 1.00 -34.50
CA GLU A 68 -0.54 1.56 -34.04
C GLU A 68 -0.78 2.72 -33.06
N LEU A 69 -1.68 3.65 -33.40
CA LEU A 69 -2.04 4.78 -32.54
C LEU A 69 -2.73 4.32 -31.27
N TYR A 70 -3.64 3.34 -31.37
CA TYR A 70 -4.28 2.72 -30.22
C TYR A 70 -3.26 2.05 -29.29
N ARG A 71 -2.32 1.29 -29.87
CA ARG A 71 -1.24 0.64 -29.11
C ARG A 71 -0.36 1.65 -28.41
N GLN A 72 0.04 2.73 -29.08
CA GLN A 72 0.83 3.80 -28.45
C GLN A 72 0.08 4.43 -27.27
N ASN A 73 -1.18 4.81 -27.47
CA ASN A 73 -2.01 5.38 -26.42
C ASN A 73 -2.19 4.43 -25.23
N LEU A 74 -2.39 3.14 -25.50
CA LEU A 74 -2.50 2.12 -24.45
C LEU A 74 -1.19 2.00 -23.65
N MET A 75 -0.05 1.98 -24.33
CA MET A 75 1.26 1.90 -23.66
C MET A 75 1.51 3.13 -22.78
N THR A 76 1.15 4.32 -23.25
CA THR A 76 1.25 5.55 -22.44
C THR A 76 0.37 5.48 -21.20
N LYS A 77 -0.89 5.05 -21.34
CA LYS A 77 -1.80 4.88 -20.19
C LYS A 77 -1.26 3.89 -19.17
N LEU A 78 -0.78 2.73 -19.61
CA LEU A 78 -0.22 1.71 -18.74
C LEU A 78 1.02 2.23 -17.98
N TYR A 79 1.87 3.00 -18.66
CA TYR A 79 3.03 3.63 -18.02
C TYR A 79 2.62 4.66 -16.96
N GLU A 80 1.61 5.47 -17.25
CA GLU A 80 1.06 6.45 -16.29
C GLU A 80 0.46 5.75 -15.06
N GLU A 81 -0.29 4.68 -15.27
CA GLU A 81 -0.88 3.87 -14.20
C GLU A 81 0.19 3.22 -13.31
N ASP A 82 1.22 2.60 -13.90
CA ASP A 82 2.32 1.97 -13.15
C ASP A 82 3.11 3.00 -12.33
N LYS A 83 3.37 4.18 -12.91
CA LYS A 83 4.00 5.30 -12.18
C LYS A 83 3.15 5.74 -10.98
N LEU A 84 1.83 5.86 -11.15
CA LEU A 84 0.92 6.22 -10.07
C LEU A 84 0.87 5.12 -8.99
N GLU A 85 0.89 3.85 -9.38
CA GLU A 85 0.90 2.72 -8.47
C GLU A 85 2.18 2.71 -7.61
N LEU A 86 3.35 2.91 -8.23
CA LEU A 86 4.63 3.01 -7.53
C LEU A 86 4.64 4.15 -6.51
N MET A 87 4.17 5.33 -6.90
CA MET A 87 4.07 6.49 -6.01
C MET A 87 3.11 6.25 -4.85
N SER A 88 1.97 5.59 -5.10
CA SER A 88 1.00 5.23 -4.07
C SER A 88 1.59 4.25 -3.06
N LYS A 89 2.29 3.21 -3.53
CA LYS A 89 3.01 2.24 -2.69
C LYS A 89 4.05 2.91 -1.81
N GLN A 90 4.88 3.79 -2.39
CA GLN A 90 5.88 4.55 -1.64
C GLN A 90 5.24 5.43 -0.56
N LYS A 91 4.16 6.15 -0.89
CA LYS A 91 3.42 7.00 0.04
C LYS A 91 2.81 6.20 1.19
N GLN A 92 2.22 5.04 0.90
CA GLN A 92 1.69 4.14 1.92
C GLN A 92 2.79 3.64 2.85
N HIS A 93 3.93 3.25 2.29
CA HIS A 93 5.09 2.80 3.07
C HIS A 93 5.61 3.91 4.01
N GLN A 94 5.79 5.13 3.48
CA GLN A 94 6.21 6.29 4.29
C GLN A 94 5.22 6.58 5.42
N LYS A 95 3.91 6.60 5.14
CA LYS A 95 2.89 6.79 6.18
C LYS A 95 2.97 5.73 7.28
N LYS A 96 3.15 4.46 6.91
CA LYS A 96 3.30 3.37 7.87
C LYS A 96 4.53 3.57 8.76
N LEU A 97 5.66 3.97 8.18
CA LEU A 97 6.88 4.29 8.94
C LEU A 97 6.67 5.47 9.89
N GLU A 98 6.00 6.53 9.44
CA GLU A 98 5.69 7.69 10.29
C GLU A 98 4.77 7.30 11.46
N HIS A 99 3.71 6.51 11.21
CA HIS A 99 2.85 5.99 12.28
C HIS A 99 3.62 5.09 13.26
N MET A 100 4.51 4.24 12.78
CA MET A 100 5.37 3.42 13.63
C MET A 100 6.30 4.27 14.49
N ARG A 101 6.92 5.32 13.93
CA ARG A 101 7.76 6.27 14.67
C ARG A 101 6.98 7.00 15.75
N ILE A 102 5.78 7.51 15.42
CA ILE A 102 4.91 8.20 16.37
C ILE A 102 4.52 7.25 17.51
N ALA A 103 4.11 6.03 17.20
CA ALA A 103 3.75 5.03 18.19
C ALA A 103 4.94 4.68 19.11
N GLN A 104 6.13 4.50 18.55
CA GLN A 104 7.35 4.28 19.34
C GLN A 104 7.65 5.46 20.26
N ALA A 105 7.57 6.70 19.76
CA ALA A 105 7.79 7.90 20.58
C ALA A 105 6.80 7.99 21.74
N MET A 106 5.51 7.67 21.52
CA MET A 106 4.49 7.63 22.58
C MET A 106 4.81 6.55 23.64
N ILE A 107 5.27 5.37 23.21
CA ILE A 107 5.66 4.30 24.13
C ILE A 107 6.88 4.73 24.96
N GLU A 108 7.88 5.35 24.33
CA GLU A 108 9.07 5.86 25.02
C GLU A 108 8.73 6.96 26.02
N GLU A 109 7.87 7.90 25.64
CA GLU A 109 7.40 8.97 26.53
C GLU A 109 6.64 8.38 27.73
N SER A 110 5.76 7.40 27.50
CA SER A 110 5.05 6.69 28.57
C SER A 110 6.02 5.98 29.53
N ARG A 111 7.04 5.29 28.98
CA ARG A 111 8.10 4.67 29.79
C ARG A 111 8.88 5.68 30.60
N ARG A 112 9.22 6.84 30.02
CA ARG A 112 9.93 7.93 30.72
C ARG A 112 9.09 8.51 31.84
N LYS A 113 7.80 8.76 31.61
CA LYS A 113 6.86 9.24 32.65
C LYS A 113 6.77 8.26 33.81
N LYS A 114 6.57 6.97 33.51
CA LYS A 114 6.49 5.92 34.52
C LYS A 114 7.80 5.77 35.31
N ALA A 115 8.95 5.88 34.65
CA ALA A 115 10.24 5.85 35.31
C ALA A 115 10.45 7.06 36.24
N ALA A 116 10.06 8.26 35.80
CA ALA A 116 10.14 9.47 36.60
C ALA A 116 9.21 9.43 37.82
N GLU A 117 7.98 8.94 37.66
CA GLU A 117 7.03 8.75 38.75
C GLU A 117 7.57 7.76 39.79
N LYS A 118 8.05 6.59 39.35
CA LYS A 118 8.67 5.61 40.24
C LYS A 118 9.89 6.18 40.98
N ALA A 119 10.70 7.00 40.31
CA ALA A 119 11.84 7.66 40.94
C ALA A 119 11.40 8.66 42.03
N ARG A 120 10.33 9.43 41.78
CA ARG A 120 9.74 10.33 42.79
C ARG A 120 9.19 9.56 43.97
N GLU A 121 8.40 8.52 43.74
CA GLU A 121 7.86 7.67 44.82
C GLU A 121 8.98 7.08 45.70
N MET A 122 10.08 6.62 45.08
CA MET A 122 11.23 6.11 45.83
C MET A 122 11.96 7.19 46.63
N ALA A 123 12.07 8.41 46.09
CA ALA A 123 12.65 9.53 46.80
C ALA A 123 11.77 9.96 47.99
N ASP A 124 10.46 10.06 47.79
CA ASP A 124 9.49 10.39 48.85
C ASP A 124 9.52 9.34 49.96
N LYS A 125 9.55 8.05 49.61
CA LYS A 125 9.68 6.96 50.59
C LYS A 125 10.96 7.09 51.42
N LYS A 126 12.11 7.34 50.77
CA LYS A 126 13.38 7.54 51.48
C LYS A 126 13.32 8.75 52.42
N TYR A 127 12.75 9.85 51.97
CA TYR A 127 12.61 11.06 52.79
C TYR A 127 11.71 10.80 54.02
N GLN A 128 10.60 10.06 53.85
CA GLN A 128 9.74 9.67 54.97
C GLN A 128 10.46 8.72 55.94
N GLU A 129 11.23 7.76 55.43
CA GLU A 129 12.06 6.87 56.26
C GLU A 129 13.10 7.66 57.06
N GLU A 130 13.76 8.65 56.45
CA GLU A 130 14.71 9.54 57.12
C GLU A 130 14.03 10.35 58.22
N LEU A 131 12.90 11.00 57.94
CA LEU A 131 12.13 11.76 58.93
C LEU A 131 11.65 10.90 60.10
N GLU A 132 11.11 9.72 59.84
CA GLU A 132 10.69 8.80 60.91
C GLU A 132 11.89 8.32 61.73
N SER A 133 13.05 8.09 61.10
CA SER A 133 14.29 7.75 61.83
C SER A 133 14.75 8.88 62.75
N GLU A 134 14.67 10.14 62.30
CA GLU A 134 15.00 11.33 63.09
C GLU A 134 14.01 11.52 64.24
N ARG A 135 12.71 11.34 63.96
CA ARG A 135 11.65 11.37 64.97
C ARG A 135 11.87 10.33 66.05
N ILE A 136 12.16 9.08 65.68
CA ILE A 136 12.46 8.01 66.65
C ILE A 136 13.70 8.36 67.48
N LYS A 137 14.76 8.90 66.86
CA LYS A 137 15.95 9.36 67.59
C LYS A 137 15.61 10.47 68.59
N MET A 138 14.84 11.48 68.18
CA MET A 138 14.41 12.59 69.04
C MET A 138 13.56 12.07 70.22
N VAL A 139 12.59 11.19 69.97
CA VAL A 139 11.76 10.59 71.02
C VAL A 139 12.61 9.76 71.98
N LYS A 140 13.57 8.98 71.47
CA LYS A 140 14.50 8.21 72.33
C LYS A 140 15.36 9.13 73.19
N GLN A 141 15.88 10.24 72.63
CA GLN A 141 16.65 11.22 73.38
C GLN A 141 15.82 11.91 74.47
N GLU A 142 14.61 12.39 74.14
CA GLU A 142 13.71 13.01 75.12
C GLU A 142 13.24 12.00 76.18
N LYS A 143 12.97 10.75 75.81
CA LYS A 143 12.68 9.66 76.75
C LYS A 143 13.83 9.47 77.74
N MET A 144 15.08 9.44 77.26
CA MET A 144 16.26 9.31 78.13
C MET A 144 16.46 10.54 79.02
N ARG A 145 16.25 11.75 78.49
CA ARG A 145 16.31 13.00 79.27
C ARG A 145 15.25 13.01 80.38
N PHE A 146 14.01 12.63 80.06
CA PHE A 146 12.91 12.54 81.02
C PHE A 146 13.22 11.52 82.13
N LEU A 147 13.73 10.34 81.74
CA LEU A 147 14.14 9.32 82.68
C LEU A 147 15.29 9.81 83.59
N LYS A 148 16.34 10.44 83.07
CA LYS A 148 17.43 10.96 83.92
C LYS A 148 16.94 11.97 84.96
N ASN A 149 15.96 12.81 84.62
CA ASN A 149 15.44 13.84 85.52
C ASN A 149 14.48 13.28 86.59
N HIS A 150 13.55 12.41 86.20
CA HIS A 150 12.44 12.00 87.06
C HIS A 150 12.50 10.55 87.54
N ALA A 151 13.41 9.74 87.02
CA ALA A 151 13.35 8.31 87.32
C ALA A 151 13.63 8.02 88.80
N ASN A 152 14.51 8.77 89.49
CA ASN A 152 14.73 8.58 90.93
C ASN A 152 13.44 8.75 91.77
N GLU A 153 12.53 9.64 91.36
CA GLU A 153 11.23 9.85 92.00
C GLU A 153 10.20 8.79 91.61
N LEU A 154 10.33 8.21 90.42
CA LEU A 154 9.43 7.21 89.84
C LEU A 154 9.88 5.76 90.10
N LEU A 155 10.94 5.55 90.87
CA LEU A 155 11.51 4.23 91.18
C LEU A 155 10.45 3.34 91.86
N GLY A 156 10.09 2.22 91.22
CA GLY A 156 9.07 1.29 91.71
C GLY A 156 7.68 1.43 91.06
N TYR A 157 7.42 2.54 90.35
CA TYR A 157 6.15 2.77 89.64
C TYR A 157 6.29 2.69 88.10
N LEU A 158 7.50 2.45 87.58
CA LEU A 158 7.73 2.28 86.14
C LEU A 158 7.15 0.95 85.60
N PRO A 159 6.33 1.00 84.53
CA PRO A 159 5.90 -0.17 83.77
C PRO A 159 7.05 -1.08 83.31
N LYS A 160 6.77 -2.38 83.25
CA LYS A 160 7.66 -3.37 82.64
C LYS A 160 7.77 -3.09 81.13
N GLY A 161 8.98 -3.03 80.59
CA GLY A 161 9.23 -2.79 79.15
C GLY A 161 9.64 -1.35 78.78
N ILE A 162 9.89 -0.47 79.76
CA ILE A 162 10.41 0.89 79.49
C ILE A 162 11.87 0.85 79.00
N PHE A 163 12.66 -0.11 79.47
CA PHE A 163 14.06 -0.29 79.08
C PHE A 163 14.16 -1.36 78.00
N GLU A 164 14.73 -1.00 76.85
CA GLU A 164 14.92 -1.90 75.69
C GLU A 164 16.20 -2.75 75.81
N SER A 165 17.18 -2.31 76.60
CA SER A 165 18.48 -2.99 76.74
C SER A 165 19.09 -2.73 78.12
N ASP A 166 19.88 -3.67 78.63
CA ASP A 166 20.49 -3.59 79.96
C ASP A 166 21.44 -2.38 80.10
N GLN A 167 22.08 -1.95 79.01
CA GLN A 167 22.89 -0.74 78.94
C GLN A 167 22.11 0.53 79.30
N ALA A 168 20.83 0.60 78.94
CA ALA A 168 20.00 1.75 79.27
C ALA A 168 19.77 1.88 80.78
N ILE A 169 19.75 0.76 81.51
CA ILE A 169 19.58 0.76 82.98
C ILE A 169 20.86 1.27 83.65
N GLU A 170 22.04 0.97 83.08
CA GLU A 170 23.32 1.44 83.61
C GLU A 170 23.49 2.97 83.50
N GLU A 171 22.99 3.57 82.42
CA GLU A 171 23.08 5.03 82.20
C GLU A 171 22.20 5.89 83.12
N LEU A 172 21.24 5.29 83.84
CA LEU A 172 20.34 5.98 84.78
C LEU A 172 20.91 6.09 86.20
N GLY A 173 22.03 5.41 86.50
CA GLY A 173 22.75 5.49 87.78
C GLY A 173 22.57 4.30 88.72
N ASP A 174 23.39 4.26 89.78
CA ASP A 174 23.56 3.09 90.66
C ASP A 174 22.29 2.65 91.41
N ASN A 175 21.37 3.57 91.68
CA ASN A 175 20.10 3.26 92.36
C ASN A 175 19.18 2.40 91.49
N PHE A 176 19.15 2.67 90.18
CA PHE A 176 18.43 1.86 89.19
C PHE A 176 19.06 0.49 89.02
N LYS A 177 20.40 0.45 88.98
CA LYS A 177 21.17 -0.79 88.91
C LYS A 177 20.82 -1.72 90.08
N LYS A 178 20.78 -1.19 91.30
CA LYS A 178 20.38 -1.95 92.49
C LYS A 178 18.92 -2.39 92.48
N PHE A 179 17.98 -1.62 91.97
CA PHE A 179 16.55 -2.02 92.01
C PHE A 179 16.18 -3.07 90.95
N TYR A 180 16.69 -2.93 89.73
CA TYR A 180 16.32 -3.79 88.61
C TYR A 180 17.19 -5.04 88.48
N PHE A 181 18.51 -4.99 88.79
CA PHE A 181 19.35 -6.19 88.76
C PHE A 181 19.21 -7.07 90.02
N HIS A 182 18.81 -6.51 91.17
CA HIS A 182 18.70 -7.28 92.43
C HIS A 182 17.39 -8.09 92.53
N LYS A 183 16.37 -7.73 91.74
CA LYS A 183 15.14 -8.54 91.59
C LYS A 183 15.32 -9.81 90.75
N GLY A 184 16.48 -10.03 90.14
CA GLY A 184 16.81 -11.30 89.46
C GLY A 184 17.15 -12.47 90.41
N CYS A 185 17.15 -12.26 91.73
CA CYS A 185 17.56 -13.27 92.71
C CYS A 185 16.48 -13.65 93.73
N ASN A 186 15.19 -13.38 93.47
CA ASN A 186 14.09 -13.97 94.24
C ASN A 186 12.86 -14.21 93.36
N LYS A 187 12.60 -15.51 93.14
CA LYS A 187 11.52 -16.17 92.38
C LYS A 187 11.69 -16.26 90.87
#